data_AF-A0AAJ6YGT9-F1
#
_entry.id   AF-A0AAJ6YGT9-F1
#
_cell.length_a   1.000
_cell.length_b   1.000
_cell.length_c   1.000
_cell.angle_alpha   90.00
_cell.angle_beta   90.00
_cell.angle_gamma   90.00
#
_symmetry.space_group_name_H-M   'P 1'
#
loop_
_entity.id
_entity.type
_entity.pdbx_description
1 polymer ?
#
loop_
_entity_poly.entity_id
_entity_poly.type
_entity_poly.pdbx_seq_one_letter_code
_entity_poly.pdbx_strand_id
1 'polypeptide(L)'
;MEKGSSVPWQDVLQEATGEARLDPSALREYFRPLEDWLRTENLRRNELVGWTYDGDYCKRSIETVGLQVYGSGFYNGAVTLGASLIPSLLGLLLFAF
;
A
#
# COMPACT_ATOMS: atom_id res chain seq x y z
N MET A 1 25.26 12.68 -24.87
CA MET A 1 23.79 12.86 -25.05
C MET A 1 23.38 12.97 -26.53
N GLU A 2 24.24 12.63 -27.48
CA GLU A 2 23.99 12.84 -28.92
C GLU A 2 22.83 12.01 -29.48
N LYS A 3 22.52 10.84 -28.88
CA LYS A 3 21.50 9.93 -29.40
C LYS A 3 20.06 10.42 -29.21
N GLY A 4 19.80 11.37 -28.32
CA GLY A 4 18.45 11.93 -28.10
C GLY A 4 17.37 10.83 -27.93
N SER A 5 16.29 10.92 -28.71
CA SER A 5 15.23 9.91 -28.79
C SER A 5 15.35 8.96 -29.98
N SER A 6 16.48 8.96 -30.70
CA SER A 6 16.68 8.16 -31.92
C SER A 6 16.88 6.67 -31.66
N VAL A 7 17.23 6.29 -30.43
CA VAL A 7 17.42 4.91 -29.99
C VAL A 7 16.62 4.66 -28.71
N PRO A 8 16.26 3.40 -28.41
CA PRO A 8 15.64 3.04 -27.13
C PRO A 8 16.50 3.52 -25.95
N TRP A 9 15.85 4.07 -24.92
CA TRP A 9 16.55 4.64 -23.76
C TRP A 9 17.38 3.59 -23.00
N GLN A 10 16.97 2.31 -23.03
CA GLN A 10 17.67 1.20 -22.40
C GLN A 10 19.05 0.98 -23.02
N ASP A 11 19.19 1.15 -24.34
CA ASP A 11 20.47 0.98 -25.04
C ASP A 11 21.44 2.10 -24.67
N VAL A 12 20.93 3.33 -24.54
CA VAL A 12 21.72 4.49 -24.07
C VAL A 12 22.15 4.29 -22.62
N LEU A 13 21.23 3.78 -21.77
CA LEU A 13 21.52 3.50 -20.37
C LEU A 13 22.60 2.43 -20.25
N GLN A 14 22.47 1.32 -20.99
CA GLN A 14 23.44 0.23 -21.02
C GLN A 14 24.84 0.70 -21.45
N GLU A 15 24.92 1.59 -22.43
CA GLU A 15 26.19 2.19 -22.87
C GLU A 15 26.82 3.11 -21.80
N ALA A 16 25.99 3.82 -21.04
CA ALA A 16 26.45 4.78 -20.04
C ALA A 16 26.79 4.16 -18.68
N THR A 17 25.98 3.21 -18.20
CA THR A 17 26.08 2.64 -16.85
C THR A 17 26.49 1.17 -16.84
N GLY A 18 26.49 0.50 -18.00
CA GLY A 18 26.66 -0.95 -18.06
C GLY A 18 25.39 -1.74 -17.72
N GLU A 19 24.26 -1.07 -17.52
CA GLU A 19 22.97 -1.71 -17.19
C GLU A 19 21.83 -1.20 -18.08
N ALA A 20 21.07 -2.12 -18.68
CA ALA A 20 19.89 -1.78 -19.50
C ALA A 20 18.61 -1.55 -18.68
N ARG A 21 18.65 -1.82 -17.36
CA ARG A 21 17.50 -1.66 -16.45
C ARG A 21 17.75 -0.50 -15.50
N LEU A 22 16.66 0.16 -15.11
CA LEU A 22 16.72 1.23 -14.12
C LEU A 22 16.88 0.64 -12.72
N ASP A 23 18.01 0.92 -12.07
CA ASP A 23 18.29 0.50 -10.70
C ASP A 23 18.20 1.70 -9.73
N PRO A 24 17.28 1.68 -8.73
CA PRO A 24 17.21 2.73 -7.72
C PRO A 24 18.30 2.64 -6.65
N SER A 25 19.19 1.64 -6.67
CA SER A 25 20.23 1.43 -5.66
C SER A 25 21.15 2.64 -5.50
N ALA A 26 21.56 3.29 -6.59
CA ALA A 26 22.40 4.49 -6.56
C ALA A 26 21.75 5.64 -5.79
N LEU A 27 20.43 5.80 -5.94
CA LEU A 27 19.66 6.82 -5.19
C LEU A 27 19.58 6.47 -3.71
N ARG A 28 19.32 5.19 -3.39
CA ARG A 28 19.29 4.68 -2.01
C ARG A 28 20.66 4.83 -1.34
N GLU A 29 21.75 4.60 -2.08
CA GLU A 29 23.11 4.79 -1.61
C GLU A 29 23.41 6.25 -1.30
N TYR A 30 23.07 7.15 -2.22
CA TYR A 30 23.28 8.58 -2.04
C TYR A 30 22.59 9.11 -0.76
N PHE A 31 21.37 8.66 -0.48
CA PHE A 31 20.60 9.07 0.70
C PHE A 31 20.81 8.21 1.95
N ARG A 32 21.65 7.17 1.90
CA ARG A 32 21.86 6.23 3.02
C ARG A 32 22.24 6.93 4.33
N PRO A 33 23.19 7.89 4.37
CA PRO A 33 23.55 8.55 5.63
C PRO A 33 22.40 9.36 6.23
N LEU A 34 21.57 9.97 5.38
CA LEU A 34 20.38 10.71 5.83
C LEU A 34 19.30 9.77 6.36
N GLU A 35 19.08 8.63 5.69
CA GLU A 35 18.14 7.61 6.14
C GLU A 35 18.51 7.10 7.54
N ASP A 36 19.80 6.83 7.80
CA ASP A 36 20.29 6.37 9.10
C ASP A 36 20.10 7.42 10.20
N TRP A 37 20.37 8.70 9.88
CA TRP A 37 20.15 9.80 10.80
C TRP A 37 18.65 9.97 11.13
N LEU A 38 17.78 9.95 10.11
CA LEU A 38 16.33 10.08 10.29
C LEU A 38 15.75 8.94 11.12
N ARG A 39 16.22 7.70 10.94
CA ARG A 39 15.82 6.57 11.77
C ARG A 39 16.13 6.81 13.24
N THR A 40 17.34 7.27 13.53
CA THR A 40 17.78 7.56 14.91
C THR A 40 16.97 8.70 15.52
N GLU A 41 16.76 9.78 14.76
CA GLU A 41 16.08 10.97 15.24
C GLU A 41 14.57 10.74 15.45
N ASN A 42 13.91 10.00 14.56
CA ASN A 42 12.50 9.64 14.71
C ASN A 42 12.28 8.78 15.97
N LEU A 43 13.20 7.86 16.28
CA LEU A 43 13.16 7.08 17.51
C LEU A 43 13.37 7.97 18.74
N ARG A 44 14.37 8.86 18.69
CA ARG A 44 14.66 9.81 19.79
C ARG A 44 13.47 10.70 20.12
N ARG A 45 12.72 11.10 19.09
CA ARG A 45 11.55 11.98 19.20
C ARG A 45 10.21 11.25 19.35
N ASN A 46 10.23 9.92 19.29
CA ASN A 46 9.02 9.08 19.31
C ASN A 46 8.00 9.49 18.23
N GLU A 47 8.49 9.77 17.03
CA GLU A 47 7.67 10.14 15.86
C GLU A 47 7.00 8.90 15.26
N LEU A 48 5.76 9.06 14.78
CA LEU A 48 5.06 8.01 14.05
C LEU A 48 5.60 7.90 12.62
N VAL A 49 6.22 6.77 12.27
CA VAL A 49 6.70 6.50 10.92
C VAL A 49 5.60 5.80 10.10
N GLY A 50 5.22 6.40 8.98
CA GLY A 50 4.16 5.92 8.10
C GLY A 50 2.99 6.88 8.04
N TRP A 51 1.85 6.41 7.55
CA TRP A 51 0.62 7.19 7.44
C TRP A 51 -0.56 6.36 7.96
N THR A 52 -1.43 7.01 8.72
CA THR A 52 -2.73 6.44 9.07
C THR A 52 -3.70 6.77 7.95
N TYR A 53 -4.40 5.76 7.43
CA TYR A 53 -5.46 5.97 6.46
C TYR A 53 -6.66 6.60 7.17
N ASP A 54 -7.00 7.84 6.81
CA ASP A 54 -8.11 8.58 7.43
C ASP A 54 -9.48 8.24 6.82
N GLY A 55 -9.55 7.41 5.77
CA GLY A 55 -10.81 6.91 5.20
C GLY A 55 -11.76 7.93 4.57
N ASP A 56 -11.59 9.22 4.86
CA ASP A 56 -12.68 10.20 4.79
C ASP A 56 -12.37 11.38 3.87
N TYR A 57 -11.34 11.30 3.00
CA TYR A 57 -11.07 12.36 2.00
C TYR A 57 -12.29 12.66 1.11
N CYS A 58 -13.18 11.68 0.91
CA CYS A 58 -14.44 11.86 0.15
C CYS A 58 -15.68 12.02 1.06
N LYS A 59 -15.57 11.82 2.37
CA LYS A 59 -16.75 11.82 3.25
C LYS A 59 -17.17 13.23 3.65
N ARG A 60 -16.22 14.14 3.86
CA ARG A 60 -16.51 15.56 4.17
C ARG A 60 -17.32 16.24 3.06
N SER A 61 -16.95 16.03 1.80
CA SER A 61 -17.64 16.60 0.65
C SER A 61 -19.01 15.97 0.44
N ILE A 62 -19.17 14.67 0.74
CA ILE A 62 -20.44 13.96 0.58
C ILE A 62 -21.44 14.26 1.72
N GLU A 63 -20.98 14.38 2.97
CA GLU A 63 -21.81 14.79 4.11
C GLU A 63 -22.34 16.22 3.94
N THR A 64 -21.52 17.12 3.38
CA THR A 64 -21.90 18.52 3.12
C THR A 64 -23.05 18.63 2.11
N VAL A 65 -23.21 17.65 1.22
CA VAL A 65 -24.31 17.61 0.21
C VAL A 65 -25.42 16.63 0.58
N GLY A 66 -25.37 16.00 1.76
CA GLY A 66 -26.41 15.09 2.26
C GLY A 66 -26.60 13.81 1.43
N LEU A 67 -25.61 13.39 0.64
CA LEU A 67 -25.70 12.15 -0.13
C LEU A 67 -25.25 10.97 0.74
N GLN A 68 -25.92 9.82 0.65
CA GLN A 68 -25.52 8.61 1.37
C GLN A 68 -24.33 7.95 0.65
N VAL A 69 -23.18 7.83 1.33
CA VAL A 69 -22.04 7.05 0.82
C VAL A 69 -22.30 5.58 1.10
N TYR A 70 -22.65 4.80 0.07
CA TYR A 70 -22.61 3.34 0.16
C TYR A 70 -21.29 2.85 -0.44
N GLY A 71 -20.29 2.58 0.41
CA GLY A 71 -19.00 2.06 -0.04
C GLY A 71 -17.81 2.43 0.85
N SER A 72 -17.81 1.99 2.11
CA SER A 72 -16.60 1.96 2.92
C SER A 72 -15.72 0.80 2.43
N GLY A 73 -14.74 1.11 1.58
CA GLY A 73 -13.81 0.13 1.03
C GLY A 73 -12.95 -0.53 2.12
N PHE A 74 -13.11 -1.84 2.30
CA PHE A 74 -12.23 -2.67 3.13
C PHE A 74 -11.00 -3.08 2.32
N TYR A 75 -9.95 -2.26 2.32
CA TYR A 75 -8.65 -2.66 1.79
C TYR A 75 -7.67 -2.86 2.94
N ASN A 76 -7.33 -4.13 3.16
CA ASN A 76 -6.44 -4.76 4.17
C ASN A 76 -7.11 -5.73 5.17
N GLY A 77 -8.38 -6.08 4.99
CA GLY A 77 -9.01 -7.17 5.74
C GLY A 77 -9.37 -8.34 4.83
N ALA A 78 -8.46 -9.28 4.61
CA ALA A 78 -8.89 -10.61 4.17
C ALA A 78 -9.60 -11.27 5.35
N VAL A 79 -10.91 -11.06 5.50
CA VAL A 79 -11.72 -11.88 6.39
C VAL A 79 -11.90 -13.22 5.67
N THR A 80 -10.99 -14.14 5.92
CA THR A 80 -11.24 -15.57 5.67
C THR A 80 -12.31 -16.02 6.65
N LEU A 81 -13.58 -15.73 6.37
CA LEU A 81 -14.70 -16.43 6.98
C LEU A 81 -14.66 -17.85 6.41
N GLY A 82 -13.91 -18.72 7.10
CA GLY A 82 -13.92 -20.15 6.86
C GLY A 82 -15.37 -20.61 6.79
N ALA A 83 -15.75 -21.17 5.65
CA ALA A 83 -17.00 -21.87 5.48
C ALA A 83 -17.05 -23.03 6.49
N SER A 84 -17.71 -22.80 7.62
CA SER A 84 -18.17 -23.83 8.53
C SER A 84 -19.44 -23.30 9.16
N LEU A 85 -20.49 -23.24 8.34
CA LEU A 85 -21.87 -23.21 8.81
C LEU A 85 -22.06 -24.47 9.65
N ILE A 86 -21.88 -24.32 10.96
CA ILE A 86 -22.20 -25.33 11.98
C ILE A 86 -23.69 -25.70 11.76
N PRO A 87 -24.01 -26.89 11.24
CA PRO A 87 -25.40 -27.29 11.04
C PRO A 87 -25.92 -27.85 12.37
N SER A 88 -26.03 -27.01 13.40
CA SER A 88 -26.53 -27.44 14.72
C SER A 88 -27.98 -27.07 14.99
N LEU A 89 -28.65 -26.38 14.05
CA LEU A 89 -30.06 -26.02 14.21
C LEU A 89 -31.05 -26.99 13.56
N LEU A 90 -30.60 -27.93 12.72
CA LEU A 90 -31.45 -28.99 12.16
C LEU A 90 -31.53 -30.23 13.07
N GLY A 91 -30.62 -30.39 14.04
CA GLY A 91 -30.60 -31.52 14.97
C GLY A 91 -31.58 -31.41 16.14
N LEU A 92 -32.04 -30.20 16.48
CA LEU A 92 -32.99 -29.98 17.59
C LEU A 92 -34.46 -30.20 17.21
N LEU A 93 -34.78 -30.32 15.92
CA LEU A 93 -36.14 -30.55 15.42
C LEU A 93 -36.43 -32.02 15.07
N LEU A 94 -35.44 -32.92 15.20
CA LEU A 94 -35.61 -34.37 14.98
C LEU A 94 -35.45 -35.23 16.26
N PHE A 95 -35.20 -34.60 17.42
CA PHE A 95 -35.13 -35.27 18.73
C PHE A 95 -36.25 -34.86 19.70
N ALA A 96 -37.19 -34.03 19.27
CA ALA A 96 -38.48 -33.88 19.93
C ALA A 96 -39.50 -34.61 19.06
N PHE A 97 -40.21 -35.55 19.68
CA PHE A 97 -41.31 -36.36 19.17
C PHE A 97 -42.20 -35.69 18.11
#